data_AF-A0A7G8VKI3-F1
#
_entry.id   AF-A0A7G8VKI3-F1
#
_cell.length_a   1.000
_cell.length_b   1.000
_cell.length_c   1.000
_cell.angle_alpha   90.00
_cell.angle_beta   90.00
_cell.angle_gamma   90.00
#
_symmetry.space_group_name_H-M   'P 1'
#
loop_
_entity.id
_entity.type
_entity.pdbx_description
1 polymer ?
#
loop_
_entity_poly.entity_id
_entity_poly.type
_entity_poly.pdbx_seq_one_letter_code
_entity_poly.pdbx_strand_id
1 'polypeptide(L)'
;MRIIRWSAALASLALAGCFASKPVEVRITPTAYQVGDVRSELATPVVDEVVRSKPSRVLIAACRATPPPKIIQFEQELRARHQVELALTLLDEGCPSA
;
A
#
# COMPACT_ATOMS: atom_id res chain seq x y z
N MET A 1 -63.63 10.35 17.68
CA MET A 1 -62.86 9.47 16.77
C MET A 1 -61.40 9.93 16.79
N ARG A 2 -60.49 9.12 17.36
CA ARG A 2 -59.05 9.41 17.47
C ARG A 2 -58.34 8.81 16.26
N ILE A 3 -57.80 9.65 15.39
CA ILE A 3 -56.97 9.19 14.27
C ILE A 3 -55.53 9.17 14.74
N ILE A 4 -55.06 7.96 15.01
CA ILE A 4 -53.70 7.60 15.35
C ILE A 4 -52.82 7.94 14.14
N ARG A 5 -51.98 8.96 14.25
CA ARG A 5 -51.07 9.38 13.18
C ARG A 5 -49.69 8.80 13.47
N TRP A 6 -49.52 7.54 13.07
CA TRP A 6 -48.20 6.95 12.88
C TRP A 6 -47.56 7.66 11.69
N SER A 7 -46.45 8.35 11.91
CA SER A 7 -45.64 8.91 10.85
C SER A 7 -44.23 8.37 11.04
N ALA A 8 -43.95 7.39 10.20
CA ALA A 8 -42.68 6.75 10.01
C ALA A 8 -41.61 7.73 9.49
N ALA A 9 -40.37 7.24 9.56
CA ALA A 9 -39.19 7.67 8.81
C ALA A 9 -38.39 8.86 9.37
N LEU A 10 -37.20 8.53 9.87
CA LEU A 10 -35.94 8.81 9.17
C LEU A 10 -34.80 8.13 9.95
N ALA A 11 -34.68 6.81 9.78
CA ALA A 11 -33.46 6.11 10.13
C ALA A 11 -32.44 6.44 9.03
N SER A 12 -31.66 7.49 9.25
CA SER A 12 -30.47 7.78 8.46
C SER A 12 -29.47 6.66 8.71
N LEU A 13 -29.54 5.58 7.91
CA LEU A 13 -28.44 4.64 7.80
C LEU A 13 -27.26 5.40 7.20
N ALA A 14 -26.40 5.91 8.07
CA ALA A 14 -25.06 6.31 7.70
C ALA A 14 -24.38 5.06 7.14
N LEU A 15 -24.25 4.99 5.81
CA LEU A 15 -23.29 4.11 5.16
C LEU A 15 -21.89 4.63 5.54
N ALA A 16 -21.45 4.28 6.75
CA ALA A 16 -20.04 4.26 7.10
C ALA A 16 -19.43 3.12 6.28
N GLY A 17 -19.16 3.39 5.00
CA GLY A 17 -18.32 2.51 4.20
C GLY A 17 -16.96 2.43 4.87
N CYS A 18 -16.66 1.30 5.51
CA CYS A 18 -15.30 0.92 5.84
C CYS A 18 -14.55 0.75 4.52
N PHE A 19 -14.02 1.84 3.97
CA PHE A 19 -13.05 1.76 2.90
C PHE A 19 -11.75 1.23 3.51
N ALA A 20 -11.61 -0.10 3.54
CA ALA A 20 -10.32 -0.71 3.77
C ALA A 20 -9.42 -0.31 2.59
N SER A 21 -8.58 0.70 2.81
CA SER A 21 -7.60 1.14 1.81
C SER A 21 -6.68 -0.03 1.50
N LYS A 22 -6.65 -0.47 0.24
CA LYS A 22 -5.72 -1.52 -0.19
C LYS A 22 -4.29 -1.04 0.07
N PRO A 23 -3.39 -1.93 0.53
CA PRO A 23 -1.99 -1.57 0.68
C PRO A 23 -1.41 -1.18 -0.68
N VAL A 24 -0.49 -0.22 -0.67
CA VAL A 24 0.32 0.09 -1.85
C VAL A 24 1.38 -1.00 -1.96
N GLU A 25 1.34 -1.76 -3.05
CA GLU A 25 2.35 -2.78 -3.34
C GLU A 25 3.59 -2.12 -3.95
N VAL A 26 4.75 -2.39 -3.35
CA VAL A 26 6.06 -2.07 -3.90
C VAL A 26 6.77 -3.37 -4.21
N ARG A 27 7.08 -3.58 -5.50
CA ARG A 27 7.85 -4.72 -5.95
C ARG A 27 9.33 -4.40 -5.90
N ILE A 28 10.11 -5.29 -5.29
CA ILE A 28 11.56 -5.17 -5.24
C ILE A 28 12.17 -6.42 -5.88
N THR A 29 13.00 -6.21 -6.89
CA THR A 29 13.77 -7.26 -7.57
C THR A 29 15.26 -7.00 -7.33
N PRO A 30 16.16 -7.93 -7.70
CA PRO A 30 17.60 -7.68 -7.61
C PRO A 30 18.04 -6.39 -8.35
N THR A 31 17.36 -6.04 -9.44
CA THR A 31 17.75 -4.94 -10.32
C THR A 31 16.92 -3.67 -10.13
N ALA A 32 15.69 -3.75 -9.62
CA ALA A 32 14.80 -2.59 -9.59
C ALA A 32 13.83 -2.56 -8.41
N TYR A 33 13.32 -1.36 -8.15
CA TYR A 33 12.14 -1.07 -7.36
C TYR A 33 11.00 -0.70 -8.31
N GLN A 34 9.77 -1.04 -7.96
CA GLN A 34 8.60 -0.67 -8.74
C GLN A 34 7.37 -0.41 -7.87
N VAL A 35 6.61 0.64 -8.19
CA VAL A 35 5.27 0.92 -7.64
C VAL A 35 4.38 1.41 -8.78
N GLY A 36 3.26 0.74 -9.04
CA GLY A 36 2.45 1.01 -10.22
C GLY A 36 3.29 1.00 -11.50
N ASP A 37 3.26 2.13 -12.23
CA ASP A 37 4.01 2.34 -13.47
C ASP A 37 5.43 2.89 -13.26
N VAL A 38 5.79 3.29 -12.02
CA VAL A 38 7.12 3.83 -11.71
C VAL A 38 8.07 2.68 -11.43
N ARG A 39 9.10 2.54 -12.28
CA ARG A 39 10.20 1.57 -12.11
C ARG A 39 11.54 2.29 -12.11
N SER A 40 12.41 1.96 -11.15
CA SER A 40 13.71 2.59 -10.98
C SER A 40 14.72 1.60 -10.38
N GLU A 41 16.00 1.73 -10.74
CA GLU A 41 17.09 0.97 -10.10
C GLU A 41 17.38 1.48 -8.68
N LEU A 42 17.10 2.76 -8.43
CA LEU A 42 17.22 3.46 -7.15
C LEU A 42 15.89 3.45 -6.38
N ALA A 43 15.95 3.42 -5.05
CA ALA A 43 14.75 3.41 -4.21
C ALA A 43 14.00 4.75 -4.24
N THR A 44 14.72 5.88 -4.29
CA THR A 44 14.17 7.22 -4.13
C THR A 44 12.95 7.53 -5.01
N PRO A 45 12.96 7.29 -6.34
CA PRO A 45 11.80 7.61 -7.18
C PRO A 45 10.54 6.81 -6.81
N VAL A 46 10.72 5.56 -6.38
CA VAL A 46 9.62 4.70 -5.93
C VAL A 46 9.13 5.14 -4.56
N VAL A 47 10.03 5.53 -3.67
CA VAL A 47 9.67 6.10 -2.36
C VAL A 47 8.87 7.39 -2.54
N ASP A 48 9.30 8.30 -3.41
CA ASP A 48 8.61 9.56 -3.65
C ASP A 48 7.18 9.33 -4.15
N GLU A 49 6.98 8.35 -5.02
CA GLU A 49 5.66 7.95 -5.50
C GLU A 49 4.79 7.33 -4.39
N VAL A 50 5.37 6.46 -3.55
CA VAL A 50 4.66 5.91 -2.38
C VAL A 50 4.25 7.03 -1.43
N VAL A 51 5.16 7.94 -1.08
CA VAL A 51 4.90 9.07 -0.17
C VAL A 51 3.81 9.98 -0.74
N ARG A 52 3.81 10.23 -2.06
CA ARG A 52 2.79 11.03 -2.75
C ARG A 52 1.38 10.48 -2.56
N SER A 53 1.23 9.15 -2.57
CA SER A 53 -0.06 8.47 -2.36
C SER A 53 -0.52 8.43 -0.89
N LYS A 54 0.35 8.78 0.07
CA LYS A 54 0.11 8.80 1.52
C LYS A 54 -0.64 7.55 2.04
N PRO A 55 -0.14 6.33 1.77
CA PRO A 55 -0.84 5.13 2.16
C PRO A 55 -0.79 4.93 3.67
N SER A 56 -1.79 4.22 4.19
CA SER A 56 -1.80 3.71 5.57
C SER A 56 -0.94 2.44 5.73
N ARG A 57 -0.74 1.68 4.63
CA ARG A 57 0.04 0.44 4.61
C ARG A 57 0.77 0.27 3.27
N VAL A 58 2.00 -0.22 3.35
CA VAL A 58 2.83 -0.60 2.20
C VAL A 58 3.15 -2.09 2.27
N LEU A 59 2.90 -2.81 1.18
CA LEU A 59 3.31 -4.20 1.02
C LEU A 59 4.57 -4.26 0.15
N ILE A 60 5.69 -4.66 0.74
CA ILE A 60 6.91 -4.95 0.02
C ILE A 60 6.82 -6.38 -0.52
N ALA A 61 6.77 -6.51 -1.84
CA ALA A 61 6.76 -7.79 -2.54
C ALA A 61 8.13 -8.02 -3.18
N ALA A 62 9.00 -8.73 -2.47
CA ALA A 62 10.40 -8.91 -2.87
C ALA A 62 10.65 -10.28 -3.52
N CYS A 63 11.40 -10.31 -4.62
CA CYS A 63 11.89 -11.57 -5.17
C CYS A 63 12.89 -12.23 -4.19
N ARG A 64 12.88 -13.56 -4.05
CA ARG A 64 13.82 -14.26 -3.14
C ARG A 64 15.30 -13.98 -3.43
N ALA A 65 15.64 -13.78 -4.70
CA ALA A 65 17.00 -13.45 -5.12
C ALA A 65 17.39 -11.99 -4.78
N THR A 66 16.46 -11.16 -4.31
CA THR A 66 16.73 -9.76 -3.96
C THR A 66 17.66 -9.71 -2.75
N PRO A 67 18.79 -9.01 -2.84
CA PRO A 67 19.71 -8.91 -1.71
C PRO A 67 19.04 -8.12 -0.56
N PRO A 68 19.11 -8.59 0.70
CA PRO A 68 18.48 -7.92 1.83
C PRO A 68 18.80 -6.41 1.97
N PRO A 69 20.03 -5.94 1.68
CA PRO A 69 20.34 -4.50 1.69
C PRO A 69 19.44 -3.65 0.79
N LYS A 70 18.96 -4.18 -0.34
CA LYS A 70 18.08 -3.44 -1.26
C LYS A 70 16.70 -3.19 -0.64
N ILE A 71 16.18 -4.16 0.12
CA ILE A 71 14.93 -4.03 0.88
C ILE A 71 15.12 -3.01 2.02
N ILE A 72 16.22 -3.16 2.78
CA ILE A 72 16.56 -2.27 3.90
C ILE A 72 16.68 -0.81 3.43
N GLN A 73 17.32 -0.57 2.28
CA GLN A 73 17.43 0.77 1.71
C GLN A 73 16.05 1.40 1.47
N PHE A 74 15.12 0.66 0.86
CA PHE A 74 13.77 1.16 0.63
C PHE A 74 13.06 1.47 1.95
N GLU A 75 13.15 0.58 2.94
CA GLU A 75 12.54 0.82 4.25
C GLU A 75 13.09 2.07 4.94
N GLN A 76 14.41 2.26 4.92
CA GLN A 76 15.06 3.41 5.54
C GLN A 76 14.65 4.72 4.85
N GLU A 77 14.69 4.78 3.52
CA GLU A 77 14.29 5.96 2.76
C GLU A 77 12.81 6.29 2.96
N LEU A 78 11.94 5.27 2.98
CA LEU A 78 10.51 5.48 3.21
C LEU A 78 10.25 5.99 4.63
N ARG A 79 10.81 5.34 5.65
CA ARG A 79 10.62 5.75 7.06
C ARG A 79 11.16 7.15 7.36
N ALA A 80 12.17 7.61 6.62
CA ALA A 80 12.69 8.97 6.73
C ALA A 80 11.69 10.04 6.25
N ARG A 81 10.73 9.67 5.38
CA ARG A 81 9.80 10.61 4.72
C ARG A 81 8.34 10.39 5.12
N HIS A 82 7.94 9.16 5.46
CA HIS A 82 6.57 8.78 5.78
C HIS A 82 6.54 7.59 6.74
N GLN A 83 5.99 7.79 7.94
CA GLN A 83 5.78 6.71 8.90
C GLN A 83 4.53 5.92 8.50
N VAL A 84 4.73 4.68 8.04
CA VAL A 84 3.66 3.82 7.52
C VAL A 84 3.86 2.38 7.97
N GLU A 85 2.77 1.63 8.09
CA GLU A 85 2.84 0.19 8.35
C GLU A 85 3.47 -0.54 7.16
N LEU A 86 4.50 -1.35 7.42
CA LEU A 86 5.22 -2.13 6.42
C LEU A 86 4.93 -3.62 6.60
N ALA A 87 4.58 -4.29 5.51
CA ALA A 87 4.52 -5.74 5.43
C ALA A 87 5.51 -6.23 4.36
N LEU A 88 6.13 -7.38 4.56
CA LEU A 88 7.04 -8.01 3.60
C LEU A 88 6.50 -9.37 3.19
N THR A 89 6.47 -9.62 1.88
CA THR A 89 6.23 -10.94 1.30
C THR A 89 7.32 -11.28 0.29
N LEU A 90 7.63 -12.58 0.19
CA LEU A 90 8.57 -13.09 -0.79
C LEU A 90 7.83 -13.69 -1.98
N LEU A 91 8.27 -13.34 -3.18
CA LEU A 91 7.69 -13.79 -4.43
C LEU A 91 8.55 -14.86 -5.10
N ASP A 92 7.86 -15.87 -5.65
CA ASP A 92 8.43 -16.91 -6.51
C ASP A 92 8.18 -16.61 -8.01
N GLU A 93 7.07 -15.93 -8.33
CA GLU A 93 6.65 -15.62 -9.70
C GLU A 93 6.84 -14.14 -10.06
N GLY A 94 7.03 -13.86 -11.35
CA GLY A 94 7.24 -12.48 -11.85
C GLY A 94 8.58 -11.88 -11.42
N CYS A 95 9.53 -12.73 -11.06
CA CYS A 95 10.89 -12.38 -10.70
C CYS A 95 11.83 -12.61 -11.90
N PRO A 96 12.77 -11.68 -12.17
CA PRO A 96 13.77 -11.91 -13.20
C PRO A 96 14.61 -13.14 -12.83
N SER A 97 14.96 -13.95 -13.82
CA SER A 97 15.93 -15.04 -13.66
C SER A 97 17.24 -14.46 -13.12
N ALA A 98 17.73 -15.05 -12.03
CA ALA A 98 18.94 -14.65 -11.32
C ALA A 98 20.18 -14.67 -12.24
#